data_AF-A0AAW6ZR48-F1
#
_entry.id   AF-A0AAW6ZR48-F1
#
_cell.length_a   1.000
_cell.length_b   1.000
_cell.length_c   1.000
_cell.angle_alpha   90.00
_cell.angle_beta   90.00
_cell.angle_gamma   90.00
#
_symmetry.space_group_name_H-M   'P 1'
#
loop_
_entity.id
_entity.type
_entity.pdbx_description
1 polymer ?
#
loop_
_entity_poly.entity_id
_entity_poly.type
_entity_poly.pdbx_seq_one_letter_code
_entity_poly.pdbx_strand_id
1 'polypeptide(L)'
;MRSTSFFFFIALIQPQITHAVTWEESLKLHVTKAYVSLDRKIAICRENKKPLKKIADDWFINMPKNEKLAAATYIQYLADRDCWGAELLAYESALLAYSAEVEDKTLLESWLYLSKVPKNIALKDSFENMDVSKLISWYQSQGGVSPFDFQAFLMQYSEFQSQY
;
A
#
# COMPACT_ATOMS: atom_id res chain seq x y z
N MET A 1 -44.14 -12.17 70.96
CA MET A 1 -42.78 -11.67 70.67
C MET A 1 -42.28 -12.34 69.40
N ARG A 2 -42.17 -11.61 68.28
CA ARG A 2 -41.65 -12.12 67.01
C ARG A 2 -40.55 -11.15 66.57
N SER A 3 -39.30 -11.62 66.61
CA SER A 3 -38.12 -10.86 66.19
C SER A 3 -37.87 -11.16 64.71
N THR A 4 -37.98 -10.16 63.85
CA THR A 4 -37.62 -10.24 62.44
C THR A 4 -36.22 -9.67 62.26
N SER A 5 -35.22 -10.53 62.09
CA SER A 5 -33.86 -10.15 61.70
C SER A 5 -33.84 -9.76 60.21
N PHE A 6 -33.58 -8.49 59.93
CA PHE A 6 -33.30 -7.99 58.58
C PHE A 6 -31.79 -8.06 58.35
N PHE A 7 -31.34 -8.99 57.50
CA PHE A 7 -29.96 -9.02 57.02
C PHE A 7 -29.80 -8.03 55.87
N PHE A 8 -29.11 -6.91 56.12
CA PHE A 8 -28.66 -5.98 55.08
C PHE A 8 -27.44 -6.58 54.37
N PHE A 9 -27.64 -7.13 53.17
CA PHE A 9 -26.55 -7.45 52.24
C PHE A 9 -26.05 -6.15 51.61
N ILE A 10 -24.94 -5.61 52.11
CA ILE A 10 -24.22 -4.51 51.46
C ILE A 10 -23.45 -5.13 50.28
N ALA A 11 -24.01 -4.99 49.08
CA ALA A 11 -23.30 -5.31 47.85
C ALA A 11 -22.15 -4.29 47.66
N LEU A 12 -20.91 -4.76 47.82
CA LEU A 12 -19.70 -4.03 47.45
C LEU A 12 -19.71 -3.79 45.93
N ILE A 13 -20.13 -2.60 45.53
CA ILE A 13 -19.93 -2.09 44.17
C ILE A 13 -18.44 -1.80 44.05
N GLN A 14 -17.66 -2.75 43.52
CA GLN A 14 -16.30 -2.48 43.10
C GLN A 14 -16.36 -1.55 41.87
N PRO A 15 -15.78 -0.35 41.91
CA PRO A 15 -15.69 0.48 40.72
C PRO A 15 -14.79 -0.25 39.72
N GLN A 16 -15.39 -0.76 38.65
CA GLN A 16 -14.65 -1.17 37.46
C GLN A 16 -14.04 0.12 36.90
N ILE A 17 -12.76 0.36 37.15
CA ILE A 17 -12.02 1.46 36.51
C ILE A 17 -11.90 1.07 35.04
N THR A 18 -12.89 1.48 34.23
CA THR A 18 -12.76 1.50 32.79
C THR A 18 -11.80 2.63 32.45
N HIS A 19 -10.55 2.31 32.13
CA HIS A 19 -9.64 3.28 31.53
C HIS A 19 -10.25 3.72 30.19
N ALA A 20 -10.81 4.93 30.15
CA ALA A 20 -11.31 5.52 28.92
C ALA A 20 -10.10 5.77 28.00
N VAL A 21 -10.10 5.12 26.84
CA VAL A 21 -9.11 5.36 25.79
C VAL A 21 -9.18 6.83 25.40
N THR A 22 -8.04 7.53 25.42
CA THR A 22 -8.02 8.94 25.01
C THR A 22 -8.26 9.06 23.51
N TRP A 23 -8.69 10.24 23.05
CA TRP A 23 -8.87 10.49 21.63
C TRP A 23 -7.56 10.25 20.83
N GLU A 24 -6.44 10.71 21.39
CA GLU A 24 -5.10 10.47 20.85
C GLU A 24 -4.78 8.97 20.75
N GLU A 25 -5.04 8.19 21.80
CA GLU A 25 -4.83 6.74 21.79
C GLU A 25 -5.69 6.05 20.73
N SER A 26 -6.93 6.51 20.54
CA SER A 26 -7.83 6.03 19.49
C SER A 26 -7.28 6.31 18.09
N LEU A 27 -6.80 7.54 17.84
CA LEU A 27 -6.19 7.91 16.56
C LEU A 27 -4.91 7.10 16.29
N LYS A 28 -4.06 6.93 17.31
CA LYS A 28 -2.85 6.11 17.20
C LYS A 28 -3.17 4.64 16.91
N LEU A 29 -4.18 4.09 17.57
CA LEU A 29 -4.68 2.75 17.29
C LEU A 29 -5.22 2.63 15.86
N HIS A 30 -5.88 3.66 15.34
CA HIS A 30 -6.36 3.69 13.96
C HIS A 30 -5.18 3.66 12.96
N VAL A 31 -4.14 4.46 13.17
CA VAL A 31 -2.90 4.42 12.37
C VAL A 31 -2.30 3.01 12.39
N THR A 32 -2.16 2.39 13.56
CA THR A 32 -1.61 1.03 13.69
C THR A 32 -2.45 0.00 12.93
N LYS A 33 -3.78 0.05 13.06
CA LYS A 33 -4.68 -0.89 12.36
C LYS A 33 -4.60 -0.72 10.84
N ALA A 34 -4.56 0.53 10.36
CA ALA A 34 -4.44 0.81 8.94
C ALA A 34 -3.10 0.32 8.37
N TYR A 35 -2.00 0.50 9.10
CA TYR A 35 -0.69 -0.05 8.73
C TYR A 35 -0.71 -1.57 8.63
N VAL A 36 -1.24 -2.27 9.65
CA VAL A 36 -1.34 -3.74 9.64
C VAL A 36 -2.19 -4.23 8.46
N SER A 37 -3.24 -3.50 8.09
CA SER A 37 -4.06 -3.81 6.93
C SER A 37 -3.27 -3.66 5.62
N LEU A 38 -2.52 -2.57 5.47
CA LEU A 38 -1.66 -2.33 4.31
C LEU A 38 -0.59 -3.42 4.18
N ASP A 39 0.15 -3.70 5.25
CA ASP A 39 1.22 -4.70 5.26
C ASP A 39 0.70 -6.10 4.88
N ARG A 40 -0.42 -6.51 5.48
CA ARG A 40 -1.09 -7.76 5.13
C ARG A 40 -1.49 -7.80 3.65
N LYS A 41 -2.06 -6.70 3.13
CA LYS A 41 -2.48 -6.64 1.73
C LYS A 41 -1.29 -6.75 0.78
N ILE A 42 -0.19 -6.05 1.06
CA ILE A 42 1.06 -6.16 0.29
C ILE A 42 1.57 -7.61 0.28
N ALA A 43 1.55 -8.30 1.43
CA ALA A 43 1.94 -9.70 1.50
C ALA A 43 1.06 -10.59 0.62
N ILE A 44 -0.28 -10.44 0.71
CA ILE A 44 -1.24 -11.17 -0.14
C ILE A 44 -0.99 -10.89 -1.62
N CYS A 45 -0.79 -9.64 -2.01
CA CYS A 45 -0.50 -9.25 -3.39
C CYS A 45 0.80 -9.88 -3.92
N ARG A 46 1.82 -10.00 -3.05
CA ARG A 46 3.10 -10.65 -3.40
C ARG A 46 2.97 -12.14 -3.59
N GLU A 47 2.19 -12.82 -2.76
CA GLU A 47 1.94 -14.27 -2.86
C GLU A 47 1.06 -14.63 -4.05
N ASN A 48 0.12 -13.74 -4.43
CA ASN A 48 -0.82 -13.97 -5.51
C ASN A 48 -0.35 -13.44 -6.87
N LYS A 49 0.96 -13.25 -7.06
CA LYS A 49 1.51 -12.82 -8.33
C LYS A 49 1.10 -13.74 -9.47
N LYS A 50 0.76 -13.15 -10.62
CA LYS A 50 0.43 -13.90 -11.85
C LYS A 50 1.47 -13.62 -12.92
N PRO A 51 1.80 -14.59 -13.79
CA PRO A 51 2.63 -14.33 -14.95
C PRO A 51 1.98 -13.28 -15.84
N LEU A 52 2.72 -12.22 -16.17
CA LEU A 52 2.30 -11.26 -17.18
C LEU A 52 2.80 -11.74 -18.55
N LYS A 53 1.89 -11.88 -19.50
CA LYS A 53 2.23 -12.23 -20.89
C LYS A 53 3.00 -11.09 -21.55
N LYS A 54 3.89 -11.44 -22.47
CA LYS A 54 4.57 -10.50 -23.38
C LYS A 54 3.56 -9.55 -24.03
N ILE A 55 3.86 -8.26 -24.02
CA ILE A 55 3.13 -7.24 -24.77
C ILE A 55 3.57 -7.36 -26.22
N ALA A 56 2.64 -7.77 -27.08
CA ALA A 56 2.91 -8.02 -28.49
C ALA A 56 2.70 -6.79 -29.38
N ASP A 57 2.18 -5.69 -28.82
CA ASP A 57 1.92 -4.47 -29.57
C ASP A 57 3.21 -3.83 -30.11
N ASP A 58 3.18 -3.43 -31.38
CA ASP A 58 4.35 -2.87 -32.08
C ASP A 58 4.95 -1.66 -31.36
N TRP A 59 4.11 -0.81 -30.75
CA TRP A 59 4.58 0.36 -30.03
C TRP A 59 5.46 -0.03 -28.83
N PHE A 60 5.18 -1.14 -28.16
CA PHE A 60 5.94 -1.62 -27.02
C PHE A 60 7.16 -2.42 -27.47
N ILE A 61 6.99 -3.28 -28.48
CA ILE A 61 8.09 -4.10 -29.03
C ILE A 61 9.24 -3.23 -29.51
N ASN A 62 8.94 -2.13 -30.19
CA ASN A 62 9.94 -1.23 -30.77
C ASN A 62 10.49 -0.18 -29.78
N MET A 63 10.05 -0.18 -28.52
CA MET A 63 10.63 0.70 -27.50
C MET A 63 12.11 0.37 -27.24
N PRO A 64 12.98 1.39 -27.10
CA PRO A 64 14.33 1.22 -26.58
C PRO A 64 14.33 0.49 -25.23
N LYS A 65 15.43 -0.23 -24.94
CA LYS A 65 15.57 -1.04 -23.70
C LYS A 65 15.21 -0.26 -22.42
N ASN A 66 15.70 0.97 -22.27
CA ASN A 66 15.45 1.77 -21.07
C ASN A 66 14.00 2.26 -20.97
N GLU A 67 13.37 2.62 -22.10
CA GLU A 67 11.95 2.97 -22.14
C GLU A 67 11.07 1.76 -21.83
N LYS A 68 11.42 0.58 -22.34
CA LYS A 68 10.73 -0.67 -22.03
C LYS A 68 10.83 -1.04 -20.55
N LEU A 69 11.99 -0.80 -19.94
CA LEU A 69 12.21 -0.96 -18.50
C LEU A 69 11.36 0.04 -17.70
N ALA A 70 11.29 1.30 -18.13
CA ALA A 70 10.44 2.32 -17.50
C ALA A 70 8.95 1.97 -17.64
N ALA A 71 8.51 1.54 -18.82
CA ALA A 71 7.15 1.11 -19.08
C ALA A 71 6.76 -0.10 -18.22
N ALA A 72 7.62 -1.12 -18.14
CA ALA A 72 7.43 -2.27 -17.25
C ALA A 72 7.32 -1.84 -15.78
N THR A 73 8.16 -0.88 -15.36
CA THR A 73 8.16 -0.35 -13.99
C THR A 73 6.83 0.36 -13.69
N TYR A 74 6.30 1.10 -14.66
CA TYR A 74 5.02 1.76 -14.52
C TYR A 74 3.85 0.77 -14.52
N ILE A 75 3.87 -0.27 -15.35
CA ILE A 75 2.86 -1.34 -15.31
C ILE A 75 2.86 -2.03 -13.95
N GLN A 76 4.05 -2.31 -13.38
CA GLN A 76 4.17 -2.85 -12.02
C GLN A 76 3.57 -1.89 -10.99
N TYR A 77 3.84 -0.59 -11.09
CA TYR A 77 3.25 0.42 -10.23
C TYR A 77 1.72 0.44 -10.31
N LEU A 78 1.14 0.37 -11.52
CA LEU A 78 -0.31 0.31 -11.69
C LEU A 78 -0.91 -0.97 -11.10
N ALA A 79 -0.28 -2.13 -11.35
CA ALA A 79 -0.68 -3.43 -10.79
C ALA A 79 -0.64 -3.44 -9.26
N ASP A 80 0.40 -2.85 -8.69
CA ASP A 80 0.57 -2.70 -7.25
C ASP A 80 -0.52 -1.77 -6.67
N ARG A 81 -0.73 -0.61 -7.29
CA ARG A 81 -1.77 0.36 -6.89
C ARG A 81 -3.17 -0.25 -6.95
N ASP A 82 -3.47 -1.00 -8.00
CA ASP A 82 -4.77 -1.67 -8.13
C ASP A 82 -4.92 -2.82 -7.11
N CYS A 83 -3.82 -3.43 -6.66
CA CYS A 83 -3.86 -4.50 -5.67
C CYS A 83 -3.99 -4.01 -4.21
N TRP A 84 -3.22 -3.00 -3.79
CA TRP A 84 -3.14 -2.56 -2.39
C TRP A 84 -3.29 -1.05 -2.18
N GLY A 85 -3.61 -0.29 -3.22
CA GLY A 85 -3.72 1.17 -3.16
C GLY A 85 -4.83 1.69 -2.25
N ALA A 86 -5.93 0.94 -2.07
CA ALA A 86 -7.00 1.32 -1.16
C ALA A 86 -6.53 1.27 0.31
N GLU A 87 -5.81 0.23 0.69
CA GLU A 87 -5.23 0.07 2.02
C GLU A 87 -4.09 1.09 2.26
N LEU A 88 -3.33 1.44 1.21
CA LEU A 88 -2.35 2.53 1.29
C LEU A 88 -3.05 3.86 1.59
N LEU A 89 -4.09 4.21 0.83
CA LEU A 89 -4.84 5.44 1.03
C LEU A 89 -5.44 5.52 2.44
N ALA A 90 -5.95 4.40 2.96
CA ALA A 90 -6.48 4.33 4.32
C ALA A 90 -5.39 4.61 5.37
N TYR A 91 -4.19 4.05 5.19
CA TYR A 91 -3.06 4.31 6.08
C TYR A 91 -2.58 5.75 6.03
N GLU A 92 -2.41 6.32 4.83
CA GLU A 92 -2.01 7.72 4.65
C GLU A 92 -3.05 8.68 5.22
N SER A 93 -4.34 8.38 5.06
CA SER A 93 -5.43 9.15 5.67
C SER A 93 -5.40 9.10 7.19
N ALA A 94 -5.10 7.92 7.77
CA ALA A 94 -4.97 7.78 9.22
C ALA A 94 -3.77 8.55 9.77
N LEU A 95 -2.62 8.54 9.07
CA LEU A 95 -1.44 9.34 9.44
C LEU A 95 -1.76 10.84 9.42
N LEU A 96 -2.42 11.32 8.36
CA LEU A 96 -2.81 12.73 8.24
C LEU A 96 -3.75 13.14 9.37
N ALA A 97 -4.76 12.32 9.68
CA ALA A 97 -5.71 12.59 10.76
C ALA A 97 -5.00 12.64 12.13
N TYR A 98 -4.15 11.66 12.44
CA TYR A 98 -3.39 11.65 13.70
C TYR A 98 -2.49 12.89 13.83
N SER A 99 -1.72 13.22 12.78
CA SER A 99 -0.80 14.35 12.82
C SER A 99 -1.49 15.72 12.82
N ALA A 100 -2.72 15.82 12.29
CA ALA A 100 -3.51 17.04 12.34
C ALA A 100 -4.08 17.31 13.74
N GLU A 101 -4.45 16.26 14.47
CA GLU A 101 -5.14 16.36 15.76
C GLU A 101 -4.19 16.41 16.96
N VAL A 102 -3.07 15.69 16.89
CA VAL A 102 -2.13 15.49 18.02
C VAL A 102 -0.91 16.43 17.93
N GLU A 103 -0.79 17.19 16.83
CA GLU A 103 0.38 18.03 16.48
C GLU A 103 1.73 17.26 16.37
N ASP A 104 1.74 15.94 16.60
CA ASP A 104 2.87 15.04 16.37
C ASP A 104 2.94 14.58 14.90
N LYS A 105 3.94 15.11 14.20
CA LYS A 105 4.17 14.85 12.77
C LYS A 105 5.20 13.76 12.51
N THR A 106 5.79 13.18 13.55
CA THR A 106 6.95 12.28 13.44
C THR A 106 6.67 11.10 12.51
N LEU A 107 5.51 10.45 12.68
CA LEU A 107 5.11 9.29 11.87
C LEU A 107 4.87 9.68 10.40
N LEU A 108 4.17 10.81 10.16
CA LEU A 108 3.90 11.32 8.82
C LEU A 108 5.19 11.75 8.11
N GLU A 109 6.09 12.44 8.79
CA GLU A 109 7.38 12.89 8.22
C GLU A 109 8.28 11.70 7.89
N SER A 110 8.35 10.70 8.76
CA SER A 110 9.06 9.45 8.50
C SER A 110 8.48 8.74 7.27
N TRP A 111 7.16 8.63 7.18
CA TRP A 111 6.49 8.07 6.01
C TRP A 111 6.83 8.85 4.73
N LEU A 112 6.70 10.18 4.74
CA LEU A 112 6.99 11.02 3.58
C LEU A 112 8.46 10.94 3.16
N TYR A 113 9.39 10.82 4.10
CA TYR A 113 10.81 10.64 3.80
C TYR A 113 11.04 9.32 3.05
N LEU A 114 10.48 8.20 3.55
CA LEU A 114 10.61 6.89 2.92
C LEU A 114 9.91 6.81 1.55
N SER A 115 8.75 7.46 1.42
CA SER A 115 7.96 7.50 0.17
C SER A 115 8.61 8.36 -0.93
N LYS A 116 9.48 9.30 -0.57
CA LYS A 116 10.17 10.20 -1.52
C LYS A 116 11.45 9.61 -2.12
N VAL A 117 11.98 8.49 -1.60
CA VAL A 117 13.24 7.91 -2.10
C VAL A 117 13.08 7.56 -3.60
N PRO A 118 13.78 8.25 -4.52
CA PRO A 118 13.61 8.04 -5.95
C PRO A 118 14.02 6.61 -6.30
N LYS A 119 13.07 5.79 -6.75
CA LYS A 119 13.31 4.36 -6.95
C LYS A 119 14.29 4.05 -8.10
N ASN A 120 14.55 4.97 -9.02
CA ASN A 120 15.66 4.87 -9.97
C ASN A 120 15.91 6.20 -10.72
N ILE A 121 16.94 6.97 -10.34
CA ILE A 121 17.31 8.22 -11.03
C ILE A 121 17.61 7.95 -12.53
N ALA A 122 18.14 6.77 -12.86
CA ALA A 122 18.47 6.41 -14.24
C ALA A 122 17.25 6.21 -15.15
N LEU A 123 16.04 6.09 -14.58
CA LEU A 123 14.80 5.99 -15.35
C LEU A 123 14.09 7.33 -15.53
N LYS A 124 14.55 8.40 -14.87
CA LYS A 124 13.89 9.71 -14.91
C LYS A 124 13.72 10.20 -16.36
N ASP A 125 14.81 10.21 -17.12
CA ASP A 125 14.80 10.67 -18.52
C ASP A 125 13.96 9.74 -19.41
N SER A 126 13.89 8.45 -19.08
CA SER A 126 13.04 7.50 -19.81
C SER A 126 11.56 7.72 -19.52
N PHE A 127 11.19 8.11 -18.30
CA PHE A 127 9.81 8.48 -17.96
C PHE A 127 9.37 9.79 -18.63
N GLU A 128 10.26 10.78 -18.70
CA GLU A 128 9.96 12.09 -19.31
C GLU A 128 9.69 11.99 -20.82
N ASN A 129 10.34 11.05 -21.51
CA ASN A 129 10.19 10.85 -22.96
C ASN A 129 9.14 9.80 -23.34
N MET A 130 8.61 9.04 -22.38
CA MET A 130 7.66 7.96 -22.64
C MET A 130 6.24 8.48 -22.84
N ASP A 131 5.58 8.02 -23.91
CA ASP A 131 4.14 8.21 -24.08
C ASP A 131 3.35 7.30 -23.13
N VAL A 132 3.13 7.78 -21.91
CA VAL A 132 2.40 7.07 -20.85
C VAL A 132 0.93 6.79 -21.25
N SER A 133 0.37 7.54 -22.20
CA SER A 133 -1.03 7.39 -22.61
C SER A 133 -1.31 6.03 -23.25
N LYS A 134 -0.38 5.54 -24.09
CA LYS A 134 -0.47 4.19 -24.70
C LYS A 134 -0.39 3.10 -23.65
N LEU A 135 0.47 3.30 -22.65
CA LEU A 135 0.66 2.36 -21.56
C LEU A 135 -0.58 2.23 -20.68
N ILE A 136 -1.19 3.38 -20.33
CA ILE A 136 -2.45 3.42 -19.59
C ILE A 136 -3.58 2.77 -20.40
N SER A 137 -3.67 3.12 -21.68
CA SER A 137 -4.71 2.56 -22.57
C SER A 137 -4.58 1.05 -22.70
N TRP A 138 -3.36 0.55 -22.87
CA TRP A 138 -3.07 -0.89 -22.87
C TRP A 138 -3.43 -1.53 -21.53
N TYR A 139 -3.02 -0.95 -20.40
CA TYR A 139 -3.31 -1.48 -19.07
C TYR A 139 -4.83 -1.59 -18.82
N GLN A 140 -5.59 -0.57 -19.20
CA GLN A 140 -7.04 -0.54 -19.08
C GLN A 140 -7.73 -1.55 -20.01
N SER A 141 -7.20 -1.75 -21.23
CA SER A 141 -7.76 -2.74 -22.16
C SER A 141 -7.60 -4.18 -21.66
N GLN A 142 -6.63 -4.44 -20.78
CA GLN A 142 -6.50 -5.72 -20.08
C GLN A 142 -7.50 -5.90 -18.93
N GLY A 143 -8.27 -4.87 -18.57
CA GLY A 143 -9.10 -4.86 -17.36
C GLY A 143 -8.28 -4.69 -16.08
N GLY A 144 -7.07 -4.12 -16.21
CA GLY A 144 -6.05 -4.14 -15.17
C GLY A 144 -5.16 -5.38 -15.24
N VAL A 145 -4.07 -5.36 -14.48
CA VAL A 145 -3.10 -6.45 -14.43
C VAL A 145 -2.81 -6.78 -12.97
N SER A 146 -2.87 -8.05 -12.60
CA SER A 146 -2.45 -8.50 -11.26
C SER A 146 -0.96 -8.23 -11.05
N PRO A 147 -0.49 -8.04 -9.80
CA PRO A 147 0.94 -8.03 -9.52
C PRO A 147 1.64 -9.21 -10.18
N PHE A 148 2.83 -8.97 -10.73
CA PHE A 148 3.55 -9.97 -11.50
C PHE A 148 5.02 -10.04 -11.08
N ASP A 149 5.72 -11.01 -11.65
CA ASP A 149 7.17 -11.09 -11.52
C ASP A 149 7.80 -10.20 -12.59
N PHE A 150 8.29 -9.04 -12.14
CA PHE A 150 8.92 -8.03 -12.98
C PHE A 150 10.09 -8.58 -13.80
N GLN A 151 10.95 -9.40 -13.19
CA GLN A 151 12.11 -9.96 -13.87
C GLN A 151 11.67 -10.99 -14.91
N ALA A 152 10.76 -11.90 -14.54
CA ALA A 152 10.23 -12.88 -15.49
C ALA A 152 9.49 -12.23 -16.66
N PHE A 153 8.83 -11.08 -16.44
CA PHE A 153 8.24 -10.28 -17.52
C PHE A 153 9.31 -9.73 -18.47
N LEU A 154 10.35 -9.07 -17.95
CA LEU A 154 11.42 -8.50 -18.78
C LEU A 154 12.21 -9.55 -19.56
N MET A 155 12.45 -10.73 -18.98
CA MET A 155 13.20 -11.82 -19.63
C MET A 155 12.50 -12.38 -20.89
N GLN A 156 11.23 -12.03 -21.15
CA GLN A 156 10.52 -12.38 -22.39
C GLN A 156 10.98 -11.55 -23.62
N TYR A 157 11.82 -10.53 -23.41
CA TYR A 157 12.42 -9.71 -24.48
C TYR A 157 13.95 -9.92 -24.53
N SER A 158 14.46 -10.14 -25.75
CA SER A 158 15.86 -10.53 -26.01
C SER A 158 16.89 -9.58 -25.40
N GLU A 159 16.61 -8.29 -25.39
CA GLU A 159 17.49 -7.23 -24.89
C GLU A 159 17.72 -7.25 -23.37
N PHE A 160 16.93 -8.02 -22.62
CA PHE A 160 17.12 -8.25 -21.19
C PHE A 160 17.73 -9.62 -20.86
N GLN A 161 17.91 -10.50 -21.86
CA GLN A 161 18.44 -11.85 -21.64
C GLN A 161 19.97 -11.87 -21.47
N SER A 162 20.68 -10.86 -21.98
CA SER A 162 22.16 -10.83 -22.04
C SER A 162 22.87 -10.36 -20.76
N GLN A 163 22.19 -10.35 -19.61
CA GLN A 163 22.75 -9.96 -18.31
C GLN A 163 22.86 -11.14 -17.32
N TYR A 164 22.68 -12.37 -17.79
CA TYR A 164 22.88 -13.61 -17.05
C TYR A 164 23.65 -14.63 -17.88
#